data_AF-A0A316GIY6-F1
#
_entry.id   AF-A0A316GIY6-F1
#
_cell.length_a   1.000
_cell.length_b   1.000
_cell.length_c   1.000
_cell.angle_alpha   90.00
_cell.angle_beta   90.00
_cell.angle_gamma   90.00
#
_symmetry.space_group_name_H-M   'P 1'
#
loop_
_entity.id
_entity.type
_entity.pdbx_description
1 polymer ?
#
loop_
_entity_poly.entity_id
_entity_poly.type
_entity_poly.pdbx_seq_one_letter_code
_entity_poly.pdbx_strand_id
1 'polypeptide(L)'
;MGWGNGRSLGEISMRCVILGLLALVLPTLAVAQGGEQLLVPVPQGYVLAHSAAGPDGALQEYIPSAETLGAWSQMMTVRDFPALAGADPAAFHGNLIQSLTAACPTAQYAEVTATVERGAPVHIVLAGCPVSPVTGGEEWFLSKAIGGQTALYNVQGAWRGPATRELVEGWTILLRDVVLCDPARAEMPCPAP
;
A
#
# COMPACT_ATOMS: atom_id res chain seq x y z
N MET A 1 -85.49 6.83 3.60
CA MET A 1 -84.98 6.05 2.45
C MET A 1 -83.78 5.26 2.96
N GLY A 2 -83.84 4.00 3.39
CA GLY A 2 -84.86 2.99 3.24
C GLY A 2 -84.45 1.94 2.19
N TRP A 3 -83.83 0.86 2.68
CA TRP A 3 -83.78 -0.51 2.10
C TRP A 3 -82.64 -0.75 1.09
N GLY A 4 -81.87 -1.83 1.13
CA GLY A 4 -81.96 -3.09 1.85
C GLY A 4 -81.53 -4.25 0.93
N ASN A 5 -80.99 -5.32 1.55
CA ASN A 5 -80.66 -6.65 1.01
C ASN A 5 -79.24 -6.83 0.43
N GLY A 6 -78.44 -7.83 0.80
CA GLY A 6 -78.68 -8.98 1.68
C GLY A 6 -77.93 -10.22 1.16
N ARG A 7 -77.54 -11.09 2.11
CA ARG A 7 -76.94 -12.44 2.05
C ARG A 7 -75.44 -12.45 2.43
N SER A 8 -75.00 -12.85 3.63
CA SER A 8 -75.29 -14.02 4.49
C SER A 8 -74.61 -15.32 4.04
N LEU A 9 -73.68 -15.74 4.91
CA LEU A 9 -73.30 -17.08 5.37
C LEU A 9 -72.70 -18.08 4.36
N GLY A 10 -71.52 -18.56 4.71
CA GLY A 10 -70.87 -19.73 4.14
C GLY A 10 -69.49 -19.93 4.76
N GLU A 11 -69.44 -20.45 5.99
CA GLU A 11 -68.30 -21.25 6.43
C GLU A 11 -68.07 -22.39 5.42
N ILE A 12 -66.83 -22.84 5.22
CA ILE A 12 -66.40 -24.26 5.15
C ILE A 12 -65.03 -24.37 4.45
N SER A 13 -64.18 -25.17 5.10
CA SER A 13 -63.03 -25.91 4.56
C SER A 13 -61.76 -25.15 4.19
N MET A 14 -60.95 -24.98 5.23
CA MET A 14 -59.57 -25.42 5.19
C MET A 14 -59.46 -26.83 4.58
N ARG A 15 -58.88 -26.95 3.39
CA ARG A 15 -58.20 -28.18 2.91
C ARG A 15 -57.31 -27.94 1.69
N CYS A 16 -56.01 -27.91 1.99
CA CYS A 16 -54.87 -28.40 1.21
C CYS A 16 -54.99 -28.45 -0.32
N VAL A 17 -54.29 -27.57 -1.03
CA VAL A 17 -53.66 -27.92 -2.33
C VAL A 17 -52.33 -27.17 -2.52
N ILE A 18 -51.25 -27.92 -2.25
CA ILE A 18 -50.01 -28.05 -3.06
C ILE A 18 -49.04 -26.86 -3.19
N LEU A 19 -47.90 -27.06 -2.53
CA LEU A 19 -46.51 -26.87 -2.98
C LEU A 19 -46.25 -25.97 -4.21
N GLY A 20 -45.50 -24.90 -3.96
CA GLY A 20 -44.76 -24.17 -4.97
C GLY A 20 -43.71 -23.26 -4.33
N LEU A 21 -42.72 -23.83 -3.62
CA LEU A 21 -41.52 -23.10 -3.21
C LEU A 21 -40.73 -22.72 -4.46
N LEU A 22 -41.00 -21.53 -5.00
CA LEU A 22 -40.14 -20.89 -5.99
C LEU A 22 -38.89 -20.41 -5.25
N ALA A 23 -37.86 -21.26 -5.16
CA ALA A 23 -36.55 -20.86 -4.68
C ALA A 23 -35.96 -19.86 -5.68
N LEU A 24 -36.07 -18.56 -5.38
CA LEU A 24 -35.27 -17.54 -6.04
C LEU A 24 -33.80 -17.83 -5.73
N VAL A 25 -33.11 -18.50 -6.64
CA VAL A 25 -31.65 -18.58 -6.62
C VAL A 25 -31.16 -17.22 -7.11
N LEU A 26 -30.99 -16.28 -6.19
CA LEU A 26 -30.26 -15.05 -6.46
C LEU A 26 -28.79 -15.44 -6.70
N PRO A 27 -28.21 -15.19 -7.88
CA PRO A 27 -26.77 -15.35 -8.03
C PRO A 27 -26.10 -14.34 -7.10
N THR A 28 -25.35 -14.84 -6.12
CA THR A 28 -24.42 -14.01 -5.35
C THR A 28 -23.36 -13.52 -6.32
N LEU A 29 -23.46 -12.26 -6.75
CA LEU A 29 -22.34 -11.56 -7.37
C LEU A 29 -21.26 -11.44 -6.31
N ALA A 30 -20.30 -12.38 -6.32
CA ALA A 30 -19.04 -12.20 -5.62
C ALA A 30 -18.31 -11.06 -6.31
N VAL A 31 -18.46 -9.84 -5.78
CA VAL A 31 -17.59 -8.74 -6.16
C VAL A 31 -16.21 -9.12 -5.61
N ALA A 32 -15.30 -9.54 -6.48
CA ALA A 32 -13.89 -9.66 -6.13
C ALA A 32 -13.36 -8.24 -5.88
N GLN A 33 -13.58 -7.71 -4.67
CA GLN A 33 -12.91 -6.51 -4.20
C GLN A 33 -11.54 -6.92 -3.71
N GLY A 34 -10.58 -7.00 -4.63
CA GLY A 34 -9.19 -7.25 -4.31
C GLY A 34 -8.35 -6.80 -5.48
N GLY A 35 -7.80 -5.60 -5.38
CA GLY A 35 -6.72 -5.14 -6.26
C GLY A 35 -5.37 -5.40 -5.60
N GLU A 36 -4.34 -4.77 -6.16
CA GLU A 36 -2.99 -4.81 -5.62
C GLU A 36 -2.94 -4.31 -4.17
N GLN A 37 -2.21 -5.03 -3.33
CA GLN A 37 -2.01 -4.77 -1.91
C GLN A 37 -0.52 -4.76 -1.63
N LEU A 38 -0.04 -3.67 -1.04
CA LEU A 38 1.33 -3.56 -0.56
C LEU A 38 1.37 -4.02 0.91
N LEU A 39 2.08 -5.10 1.16
CA LEU A 39 2.34 -5.61 2.50
C LEU A 39 3.64 -5.01 2.99
N VAL A 40 3.56 -4.19 4.04
CA VAL A 40 4.72 -3.46 4.59
C VAL A 40 4.92 -3.87 6.05
N PRO A 41 6.04 -4.53 6.40
CA PRO A 41 6.41 -4.73 7.80
C PRO A 41 6.79 -3.38 8.42
N VAL A 42 6.11 -3.00 9.51
CA VAL A 42 6.50 -1.83 10.30
C VAL A 42 7.59 -2.26 11.29
N PRO A 43 8.75 -1.56 11.34
CA PRO A 43 9.82 -1.93 12.26
C PRO A 43 9.34 -1.88 13.72
N GLN A 44 9.85 -2.80 14.54
CA GLN A 44 9.47 -2.86 15.95
C GLN A 44 9.78 -1.53 16.66
N GLY A 45 8.84 -1.05 17.46
CA GLY A 45 9.00 0.20 18.21
C GLY A 45 8.76 1.45 17.38
N TYR A 46 8.33 1.34 16.13
CA TYR A 46 7.88 2.48 15.33
C TYR A 46 6.38 2.73 15.52
N VAL A 47 5.97 3.98 15.35
CA VAL A 47 4.57 4.44 15.37
C VAL A 47 4.29 5.27 14.12
N LEU A 48 3.04 5.26 13.64
CA LEU A 48 2.59 6.14 12.57
C LEU A 48 2.57 7.58 13.09
N ALA A 49 3.47 8.42 12.59
CA ALA A 49 3.59 9.81 12.99
C ALA A 49 2.91 10.78 12.03
N HIS A 50 2.79 10.41 10.75
CA HIS A 50 2.06 11.17 9.77
C HIS A 50 1.37 10.27 8.74
N SER A 51 0.22 10.70 8.25
CA SER A 51 -0.45 10.07 7.12
C SER A 51 -1.21 11.11 6.31
N ALA A 52 -1.14 11.00 4.99
CA ALA A 52 -1.93 11.79 4.06
C ALA A 52 -2.46 10.87 2.95
N ALA A 53 -3.64 11.17 2.41
CA ALA A 53 -4.19 10.47 1.27
C ALA A 53 -5.00 11.43 0.41
N GLY A 54 -4.96 11.24 -0.91
CA GLY A 54 -5.68 12.06 -1.87
C GLY A 54 -5.62 11.47 -3.28
N PRO A 55 -6.00 12.26 -4.30
CA PRO A 55 -5.97 11.82 -5.70
C PRO A 55 -4.58 11.40 -6.19
N ASP A 56 -3.53 11.97 -5.61
CA ASP A 56 -2.12 11.70 -5.96
C ASP A 56 -1.54 10.48 -5.24
N GLY A 57 -2.37 9.73 -4.50
CA GLY A 57 -1.99 8.55 -3.73
C GLY A 57 -2.01 8.77 -2.22
N ALA A 58 -1.53 7.79 -1.46
CA ALA A 58 -1.35 7.87 -0.02
C ALA A 58 0.13 7.90 0.39
N LEU A 59 0.38 8.50 1.55
CA LEU A 59 1.66 8.64 2.21
C LEU A 59 1.47 8.26 3.68
N GLN A 60 2.38 7.45 4.21
CA GLN A 60 2.45 7.12 5.63
C GLN A 60 3.90 7.22 6.08
N GLU A 61 4.13 7.88 7.22
CA GLU A 61 5.45 8.05 7.80
C GLU A 61 5.47 7.47 9.21
N TYR A 62 6.42 6.59 9.45
CA TYR A 62 6.63 5.90 10.70
C TYR A 62 7.97 6.30 11.29
N ILE A 63 8.01 6.56 12.59
CA ILE A 63 9.23 6.91 13.33
C ILE A 63 9.31 6.11 14.63
N PRO A 64 10.48 5.96 15.27
CA PRO A 64 10.59 5.42 16.61
C PRO A 64 9.62 6.09 17.59
N SER A 65 8.98 5.30 18.45
CA SER A 65 7.85 5.73 19.29
C SER A 65 8.18 6.84 20.30
N ALA A 66 9.47 7.05 20.58
CA ALA A 66 9.96 8.09 21.48
C ALA A 66 10.31 9.41 20.76
N GLU A 67 10.13 9.48 19.44
CA GLU A 67 10.57 10.59 18.59
C GLU A 67 9.38 11.41 18.05
N THR A 68 9.69 12.50 17.33
CA THR A 68 8.69 13.37 16.69
C THR A 68 9.06 13.65 15.24
N LEU A 69 8.11 14.08 14.41
CA LEU A 69 8.36 14.45 13.01
C LEU A 69 9.43 15.55 12.84
N GLY A 70 9.60 16.43 13.82
CA GLY A 70 10.66 17.46 13.80
C GLY A 70 12.03 16.94 14.22
N ALA A 71 12.08 15.83 14.98
CA ALA A 71 13.27 15.34 15.65
C ALA A 71 13.34 13.81 15.63
N TRP A 72 13.28 13.22 14.44
CA TRP A 72 13.49 11.79 14.22
C TRP A 72 14.96 11.48 13.94
N SER A 73 15.39 10.28 14.29
CA SER A 73 16.69 9.70 13.92
C SER A 73 16.58 8.76 12.73
N GLN A 74 15.45 8.04 12.65
CA GLN A 74 15.11 7.14 11.55
C GLN A 74 13.64 7.29 11.17
N MET A 75 13.32 7.06 9.90
CA MET A 75 11.96 7.18 9.37
C MET A 75 11.71 6.11 8.30
N MET A 76 10.55 5.46 8.37
CA MET A 76 10.04 4.67 7.25
C MET A 76 8.91 5.44 6.57
N THR A 77 9.03 5.65 5.28
CA THR A 77 8.00 6.30 4.46
C THR A 77 7.43 5.29 3.47
N VAL A 78 6.12 5.15 3.46
CA VAL A 78 5.36 4.31 2.53
C VAL A 78 4.55 5.23 1.64
N ARG A 79 4.66 5.07 0.32
CA ARG A 79 3.93 5.88 -0.63
C ARG A 79 3.44 5.08 -1.82
N ASP A 80 2.21 5.32 -2.24
CA ASP A 80 1.70 4.92 -3.56
C ASP A 80 1.54 6.13 -4.48
N PHE A 81 1.71 5.88 -5.77
CA PHE A 81 1.61 6.86 -6.84
C PHE A 81 0.70 6.33 -7.95
N PRO A 82 -0.63 6.53 -7.86
CA PRO A 82 -1.58 6.03 -8.84
C PRO A 82 -1.33 6.55 -10.27
N ALA A 83 -0.89 7.81 -10.39
CA ALA A 83 -0.52 8.42 -11.67
C ALA A 83 0.69 7.77 -12.35
N LEU A 84 1.44 6.94 -11.63
CA LEU A 84 2.61 6.19 -12.12
C LEU A 84 2.33 4.69 -12.25
N ALA A 85 1.06 4.28 -12.31
CA ALA A 85 0.68 2.91 -12.64
C ALA A 85 1.39 2.41 -13.91
N GLY A 86 2.00 1.22 -13.84
CA GLY A 86 2.75 0.60 -14.93
C GLY A 86 4.10 1.27 -15.24
N ALA A 87 4.53 2.27 -14.48
CA ALA A 87 5.83 2.92 -14.68
C ALA A 87 7.00 2.00 -14.30
N ASP A 88 8.15 2.26 -14.91
CA ASP A 88 9.41 1.59 -14.57
C ASP A 88 9.97 2.12 -13.22
N PRO A 89 10.17 1.24 -12.21
CA PRO A 89 10.78 1.61 -10.94
C PRO A 89 12.19 2.22 -11.07
N ALA A 90 12.97 1.81 -12.08
CA ALA A 90 14.29 2.37 -12.30
C ALA A 90 14.21 3.84 -12.76
N ALA A 91 13.28 4.15 -13.67
CA ALA A 91 13.00 5.52 -14.10
C ALA A 91 12.51 6.40 -12.93
N PHE A 92 11.65 5.86 -12.05
CA PHE A 92 11.23 6.57 -10.84
C PHE A 92 12.42 6.94 -9.94
N HIS A 93 13.30 5.99 -9.64
CA HIS A 93 14.50 6.28 -8.84
C HIS A 93 15.48 7.21 -9.55
N GLY A 94 15.58 7.16 -10.88
CA GLY A 94 16.35 8.15 -11.66
C GLY A 94 15.88 9.58 -11.41
N ASN A 95 14.56 9.82 -11.42
CA ASN A 95 13.99 11.14 -11.13
C ASN A 95 14.20 11.55 -9.66
N LEU A 96 14.08 10.60 -8.72
CA LEU A 96 14.35 10.84 -7.30
C LEU A 96 15.81 11.24 -7.07
N ILE A 97 16.76 10.53 -7.66
CA ILE A 97 18.20 10.81 -7.57
C ILE A 97 18.53 12.15 -8.24
N GLN A 98 17.91 12.47 -9.38
CA GLN A 98 18.06 13.78 -10.01
C GLN A 98 17.60 14.92 -9.08
N SER A 99 16.49 14.71 -8.37
CA SER A 99 15.98 15.69 -7.40
C SER A 99 16.91 15.83 -6.20
N LEU A 100 17.44 14.72 -5.69
CA LEU A 100 18.42 14.70 -4.61
C LEU A 100 19.71 15.45 -4.99
N THR A 101 20.28 15.14 -6.17
CA THR A 101 21.52 15.76 -6.64
C THR A 101 21.35 17.26 -6.93
N ALA A 102 20.17 17.70 -7.35
CA ALA A 102 19.85 19.12 -7.48
C ALA A 102 19.79 19.85 -6.13
N ALA A 103 19.29 19.18 -5.07
CA ALA A 103 19.20 19.75 -3.73
C ALA A 103 20.50 19.64 -2.92
N CYS A 104 21.31 18.62 -3.20
CA CYS A 104 22.53 18.30 -2.47
C CYS A 104 23.70 18.07 -3.44
N PRO A 105 24.62 19.05 -3.59
CA PRO A 105 25.77 18.91 -4.47
C PRO A 105 26.75 17.79 -4.09
N THR A 106 26.71 17.33 -2.83
CA THR A 106 27.55 16.24 -2.31
C THR A 106 26.82 14.89 -2.31
N ALA A 107 25.64 14.81 -2.94
CA ALA A 107 24.82 13.61 -2.95
C ALA A 107 25.59 12.40 -3.48
N GLN A 108 25.33 11.26 -2.87
CA GLN A 108 25.88 9.97 -3.25
C GLN A 108 24.74 8.98 -3.44
N TYR A 109 24.91 8.05 -4.36
CA TYR A 109 23.95 6.97 -4.56
C TYR A 109 24.65 5.72 -5.11
N ALA A 110 24.01 4.58 -4.86
CA ALA A 110 24.38 3.28 -5.39
C ALA A 110 23.11 2.50 -5.72
N GLU A 111 23.11 1.85 -6.88
CA GLU A 111 22.12 0.82 -7.18
C GLU A 111 22.40 -0.40 -6.30
N VAL A 112 21.36 -0.90 -5.63
CA VAL A 112 21.44 -2.10 -4.79
C VAL A 112 20.95 -3.31 -5.56
N THR A 113 19.81 -3.19 -6.24
CA THR A 113 19.29 -4.25 -7.11
C THR A 113 18.28 -3.72 -8.13
N ALA A 114 18.22 -4.38 -9.28
CA ALA A 114 17.16 -4.29 -10.27
C ALA A 114 16.69 -5.70 -10.60
N THR A 115 15.43 -6.03 -10.30
CA THR A 115 14.94 -7.42 -10.39
C THR A 115 13.43 -7.47 -10.61
N VAL A 116 12.88 -8.68 -10.66
CA VAL A 116 11.43 -8.95 -10.63
C VAL A 116 11.12 -9.76 -9.39
N GLU A 117 10.20 -9.28 -8.56
CA GLU A 117 9.70 -9.96 -7.36
C GLU A 117 8.23 -10.30 -7.56
N ARG A 118 7.89 -11.60 -7.52
CA ARG A 118 6.49 -12.09 -7.68
C ARG A 118 5.78 -11.52 -8.92
N GLY A 119 6.53 -11.36 -10.02
CA GLY A 119 6.00 -10.84 -11.28
C GLY A 119 5.92 -9.31 -11.39
N ALA A 120 6.29 -8.56 -10.35
CA ALA A 120 6.39 -7.10 -10.38
C ALA A 120 7.86 -6.65 -10.54
N PRO A 121 8.17 -5.68 -11.44
CA PRO A 121 9.50 -5.12 -11.49
C PRO A 121 9.81 -4.35 -10.19
N VAL A 122 11.05 -4.46 -9.73
CA VAL A 122 11.55 -3.84 -8.50
C VAL A 122 12.90 -3.20 -8.77
N HIS A 123 13.09 -2.01 -8.20
CA HIS A 123 14.38 -1.33 -8.17
C HIS A 123 14.67 -0.83 -6.76
N ILE A 124 15.88 -1.04 -6.25
CA ILE A 124 16.33 -0.59 -4.93
C ILE A 124 17.59 0.25 -5.07
N VAL A 125 17.59 1.41 -4.42
CA VAL A 125 18.74 2.32 -4.38
C VAL A 125 19.07 2.70 -2.94
N LEU A 126 20.36 2.80 -2.65
CA LEU A 126 20.88 3.53 -1.50
C LEU A 126 21.26 4.92 -2.01
N ALA A 127 20.77 5.98 -1.37
CA ALA A 127 21.18 7.33 -1.71
C ALA A 127 21.19 8.21 -0.47
N GLY A 128 21.90 9.33 -0.52
CA GLY A 128 21.98 10.23 0.61
C GLY A 128 22.78 11.47 0.32
N CYS A 129 22.76 12.36 1.30
CA CYS A 129 23.46 13.62 1.30
C CYS A 129 24.36 13.67 2.54
N PRO A 130 25.70 13.61 2.38
CA PRO A 130 26.63 13.75 3.50
C PRO A 130 26.53 15.11 4.21
N VAL A 131 26.04 16.14 3.52
CA VAL A 131 25.82 17.47 4.09
C VAL A 131 24.45 17.98 3.68
N SER A 132 23.41 17.48 4.37
CA SER A 132 22.02 17.86 4.09
C SER A 132 21.81 19.37 4.28
N PRO A 133 21.24 20.08 3.29
CA PRO A 133 20.91 21.50 3.47
C PRO A 133 19.79 21.72 4.49
N VAL A 134 19.03 20.68 4.83
CA VAL A 134 17.90 20.75 5.77
C VAL A 134 18.36 20.56 7.21
N THR A 135 19.19 19.53 7.46
CA THR A 135 19.61 19.17 8.83
C THR A 135 21.02 19.65 9.16
N GLY A 136 21.81 20.04 8.16
CA GLY A 136 23.22 20.38 8.30
C GLY A 136 24.14 19.17 8.53
N GLY A 137 23.59 17.95 8.58
CA GLY A 137 24.31 16.70 8.84
C GLY A 137 24.07 15.65 7.76
N GLU A 138 24.62 14.47 7.97
CA GLU A 138 24.44 13.34 7.07
C GLU A 138 23.00 12.83 7.11
N GLU A 139 22.43 12.56 5.94
CA GLU A 139 21.11 11.93 5.81
C GLU A 139 21.13 10.96 4.64
N TRP A 140 20.70 9.72 4.91
CA TRP A 140 20.75 8.63 3.94
C TRP A 140 19.42 7.89 3.93
N PHE A 141 19.13 7.24 2.81
CA PHE A 141 17.97 6.38 2.68
C PHE A 141 18.24 5.20 1.75
N LEU A 142 17.59 4.08 2.07
CA LEU A 142 17.32 3.00 1.14
C LEU A 142 15.90 3.15 0.64
N SER A 143 15.69 3.05 -0.66
CA SER A 143 14.36 3.14 -1.26
C SER A 143 14.13 1.94 -2.16
N LYS A 144 12.98 1.27 -1.99
CA LYS A 144 12.48 0.21 -2.85
C LYS A 144 11.26 0.73 -3.61
N ALA A 145 11.36 0.78 -4.93
CA ALA A 145 10.24 1.04 -5.81
C ALA A 145 9.76 -0.26 -6.45
N ILE A 146 8.44 -0.46 -6.50
CA ILE A 146 7.78 -1.64 -7.06
C ILE A 146 6.75 -1.16 -8.09
N GLY A 147 6.84 -1.67 -9.32
CA GLY A 147 5.90 -1.34 -10.38
C GLY A 147 4.64 -2.20 -10.26
N GLY A 148 3.50 -1.56 -9.98
CA GLY A 148 2.18 -2.18 -9.98
C GLY A 148 1.32 -1.73 -11.18
N GLN A 149 0.23 -2.44 -11.41
CA GLN A 149 -0.80 -2.11 -12.40
C GLN A 149 -1.69 -0.94 -11.98
N THR A 150 -1.84 -0.70 -10.68
CA THR A 150 -2.74 0.32 -10.13
C THR A 150 -2.01 1.55 -9.59
N ALA A 151 -0.74 1.38 -9.21
CA ALA A 151 0.15 2.45 -8.78
C ALA A 151 1.62 2.00 -8.92
N LEU A 152 2.55 2.95 -8.87
CA LEU A 152 3.90 2.66 -8.43
C LEU A 152 3.93 2.74 -6.90
N TYR A 153 4.55 1.76 -6.25
CA TYR A 153 4.70 1.74 -4.80
C TYR A 153 6.14 2.04 -4.42
N ASN A 154 6.35 2.84 -3.39
CA ASN A 154 7.66 3.14 -2.85
C ASN A 154 7.66 2.96 -1.33
N VAL A 155 8.66 2.24 -0.83
CA VAL A 155 8.97 2.20 0.60
C VAL A 155 10.40 2.66 0.79
N GLN A 156 10.59 3.64 1.65
CA GLN A 156 11.87 4.24 1.96
C GLN A 156 12.17 4.07 3.45
N GLY A 157 13.38 3.62 3.78
CA GLY A 157 13.95 3.69 5.11
C GLY A 157 15.05 4.75 5.13
N ALA A 158 14.86 5.82 5.88
CA ALA A 158 15.76 6.94 6.00
C ALA A 158 16.35 7.06 7.41
N TRP A 159 17.56 7.60 7.51
CA TRP A 159 18.22 7.85 8.79
C TRP A 159 19.14 9.07 8.73
N ARG A 160 19.33 9.70 9.89
CA ARG A 160 20.29 10.78 10.10
C ARG A 160 21.58 10.24 10.71
N GLY A 161 22.72 10.69 10.21
CA GLY A 161 24.04 10.18 10.54
C GLY A 161 24.60 9.26 9.45
N PRO A 162 25.77 8.63 9.70
CA PRO A 162 26.49 7.89 8.67
C PRO A 162 25.75 6.64 8.19
N ALA A 163 25.95 6.27 6.93
CA ALA A 163 25.51 5.00 6.36
C ALA A 163 26.38 3.83 6.87
N THR A 164 26.22 3.47 8.15
CA THR A 164 26.92 2.31 8.72
C THR A 164 26.40 1.02 8.09
N ARG A 165 27.22 -0.04 8.11
CA ARG A 165 26.85 -1.35 7.59
C ARG A 165 25.56 -1.86 8.24
N GLU A 166 25.43 -1.70 9.55
CA GLU A 166 24.30 -2.20 10.34
C GLU A 166 22.98 -1.54 9.91
N LEU A 167 22.98 -0.22 9.66
CA LEU A 167 21.80 0.50 9.19
C LEU A 167 21.43 0.08 7.77
N VAL A 168 22.40 0.01 6.87
CA VAL A 168 22.18 -0.40 5.48
C VAL A 168 21.64 -1.83 5.41
N GLU A 169 22.24 -2.77 6.15
CA GLU A 169 21.81 -4.17 6.19
C GLU A 169 20.41 -4.31 6.82
N GLY A 170 20.16 -3.63 7.94
CA GLY A 170 18.86 -3.67 8.63
C GLY A 170 17.71 -3.18 7.73
N TRP A 171 17.89 -2.04 7.07
CA TRP A 171 16.90 -1.50 6.13
C TRP A 171 16.78 -2.36 4.87
N THR A 172 17.87 -2.95 4.37
CA THR A 172 17.82 -3.87 3.23
C THR A 172 16.96 -5.10 3.56
N ILE A 173 17.13 -5.69 4.75
CA ILE A 173 16.32 -6.83 5.20
C ILE A 173 14.84 -6.43 5.25
N LEU A 174 14.51 -5.30 5.89
CA LEU A 174 13.14 -4.83 5.99
C LEU A 174 12.49 -4.61 4.61
N LEU A 175 13.19 -3.93 3.69
CA LEU A 175 12.66 -3.64 2.36
C LEU A 175 12.49 -4.91 1.51
N ARG A 176 13.26 -5.97 1.75
CA ARG A 176 13.04 -7.27 1.08
C ARG A 176 11.72 -7.92 1.48
N ASP A 177 11.27 -7.68 2.72
CA ASP A 177 10.00 -8.21 3.23
C ASP A 177 8.78 -7.36 2.83
N VAL A 178 9.00 -6.20 2.18
CA VAL A 178 7.93 -5.44 1.53
C VAL A 178 7.49 -6.19 0.28
N VAL A 179 6.23 -6.61 0.23
CA VAL A 179 5.72 -7.45 -0.86
C VAL A 179 4.48 -6.82 -1.49
N LEU A 180 4.47 -6.76 -2.82
CA LEU A 180 3.25 -6.52 -3.58
C LEU A 180 2.54 -7.85 -3.84
N CYS A 181 1.23 -7.89 -3.60
CA CYS A 181 0.39 -9.04 -3.91
C CYS A 181 -0.94 -8.59 -4.49
N ASP A 182 -1.64 -9.50 -5.16
CA ASP A 182 -2.97 -9.25 -5.70
C ASP A 182 -3.77 -10.56 -5.59
N PRO A 183 -4.86 -10.59 -4.80
CA PRO A 183 -5.65 -11.81 -4.60
C PRO A 183 -6.38 -12.26 -5.88
N ALA A 184 -6.54 -11.39 -6.87
CA ALA A 184 -7.12 -11.72 -8.17
C ALA A 184 -6.09 -12.29 -9.16
N ARG A 185 -4.79 -12.26 -8.84
CA ARG A 185 -3.71 -12.69 -9.73
C ARG A 185 -2.97 -13.90 -9.18
N ALA A 186 -3.07 -15.02 -9.89
CA ALA A 186 -2.48 -16.29 -9.48
C ALA A 186 -0.96 -16.26 -9.39
N GLU A 187 -0.29 -15.40 -10.15
CA GLU A 187 1.17 -15.23 -10.16
C GLU A 187 1.72 -14.40 -8.99
N MET A 188 0.86 -13.68 -8.26
CA MET A 188 1.27 -12.85 -7.12
C MET A 188 0.28 -12.96 -5.93
N PRO A 189 -0.02 -14.18 -5.45
CA PRO A 189 -1.06 -14.39 -4.46
C PRO A 189 -0.71 -13.66 -3.16
N CYS A 190 -1.71 -13.04 -2.53
CA CYS A 190 -1.52 -12.54 -1.18
C CYS A 190 -1.31 -13.71 -0.21
N PRO A 191 -0.39 -13.58 0.77
CA PRO A 191 -0.26 -14.55 1.85
C PRO A 191 -1.61 -14.78 2.53
N ALA A 192 -1.86 -16.01 2.96
CA ALA A 192 -3.03 -16.30 3.78
C ALA A 192 -2.95 -15.50 5.11
N PRO A 193 -4.09 -15.03 5.64
CA PRO A 193 -4.14 -14.37 6.96
C PRO A 193 -3.57 -15.21 8.09
#